data_AF-A0A0S9QT05-F1
#
_entry.id   AF-A0A0S9QT05-F1
#
_cell.length_a   1.000
_cell.length_b   1.000
_cell.length_c   1.000
_cell.angle_alpha   90.00
_cell.angle_beta   90.00
_cell.angle_gamma   90.00
#
_symmetry.space_group_name_H-M   'P 1'
#
loop_
_entity.id
_entity.type
_entity.pdbx_description
1 polymer ?
#
loop_
_entity_poly.entity_id
_entity_poly.type
_entity_poly.pdbx_seq_one_letter_code
_entity_poly.pdbx_strand_id
1 'polypeptide(L)'
;MTSNHRAARALSAPRPATRRGFVGGLAGALLLGVSPRALAAVEGGPGTFRPEELVDNGHRFFGSMSRGLAKLVEEATRRWGEPNGYILGQEASGAIVGGVRYGEGTLYTRNAGQRRIYWQGPSIGFDVGGDGDRTMMLVYNLPAVSGLYRRFGGVDGSAYLVGGFGMTAVTADNIVVVPIRTGVGARLGINIGYLKFTSKPTWNPF
;
A
#
# COMPACT_ATOMS: atom_id res chain seq x y z
N MET A 1 -41.19 69.84 1.25
CA MET A 1 -41.66 68.97 2.36
C MET A 1 -40.71 67.79 2.43
N THR A 2 -39.93 67.51 3.48
CA THR A 2 -39.57 68.23 4.70
C THR A 2 -38.12 67.84 5.02
N SER A 3 -37.30 68.85 5.25
CA SER A 3 -35.90 68.79 5.66
C SER A 3 -35.78 68.39 7.14
N ASN A 4 -34.72 67.70 7.52
CA ASN A 4 -34.09 67.78 8.85
C ASN A 4 -32.60 67.43 8.67
N HIS A 5 -31.70 68.40 8.46
CA HIS A 5 -31.06 69.30 9.44
C HIS A 5 -30.49 68.63 10.70
N ARG A 6 -29.15 68.59 10.75
CA ARG A 6 -28.22 69.00 11.83
C ARG A 6 -26.99 68.09 11.80
N ALA A 7 -25.77 68.52 12.02
CA ALA A 7 -25.11 69.82 12.05
C ALA A 7 -23.60 69.49 12.02
N ALA A 8 -22.84 70.20 11.20
CA ALA A 8 -21.38 70.18 11.26
C ALA A 8 -20.90 70.89 12.53
N ARG A 9 -19.85 70.38 13.19
CA ARG A 9 -18.92 71.27 13.91
C ARG A 9 -17.56 70.65 14.22
N ALA A 10 -16.55 71.47 13.89
CA ALA A 10 -15.24 71.64 14.51
C ALA A 10 -14.13 70.59 14.26
N LEU A 11 -13.30 70.99 13.30
CA LEU A 11 -11.85 70.77 13.20
C LEU A 11 -11.13 70.92 14.56
N SER A 12 -10.15 70.05 14.81
CA SER A 12 -8.94 70.42 15.55
C SER A 12 -7.75 69.64 15.00
N ALA A 13 -6.72 70.37 14.58
CA ALA A 13 -5.42 69.86 14.15
C ALA A 13 -4.34 70.29 15.17
N PRO A 14 -3.05 70.07 14.87
CA PRO A 14 -2.22 68.94 15.26
C PRO A 14 -1.30 69.28 16.45
N ARG A 15 -0.55 68.30 17.00
CA ARG A 15 0.87 68.51 17.37
C ARG A 15 1.63 67.23 17.75
N PRO A 16 2.96 67.23 17.56
CA PRO A 16 3.81 66.04 17.55
C PRO A 16 4.44 65.79 18.92
N ALA A 17 4.77 64.54 19.21
CA ALA A 17 5.68 64.18 20.30
C ALA A 17 6.91 63.47 19.72
N THR A 18 7.91 64.29 19.40
CA THR A 18 9.30 63.89 19.22
C THR A 18 9.94 63.76 20.61
N ARG A 19 10.60 62.64 20.92
CA ARG A 19 11.99 62.60 21.44
C ARG A 19 12.42 61.20 21.86
N ARG A 20 13.56 60.79 21.28
CA ARG A 20 14.79 60.31 21.97
C ARG A 20 14.51 59.39 23.18
N GLY A 21 14.75 58.09 23.12
CA GLY A 21 16.01 57.47 22.74
C GLY A 21 16.61 56.86 24.02
N PHE A 22 16.87 55.55 24.02
CA PHE A 22 17.83 54.94 24.93
C PHE A 22 18.47 53.75 24.22
N VAL A 23 19.75 53.92 23.95
CA VAL A 23 20.74 52.88 23.69
C VAL A 23 20.96 52.13 25.01
N GLY A 24 21.14 50.80 24.95
CA GLY A 24 21.77 50.05 26.04
C GLY A 24 21.17 48.67 26.26
N GLY A 25 21.82 47.64 25.72
CA GLY A 25 21.45 46.26 26.00
C GLY A 25 22.17 45.24 25.13
N LEU A 26 23.50 45.23 25.17
CA LEU A 26 24.31 44.07 24.77
C LEU A 26 23.97 42.92 25.74
N ALA A 27 23.09 42.02 25.33
CA ALA A 27 22.91 40.72 25.97
C ALA A 27 23.43 39.64 25.03
N GLY A 28 24.51 38.97 25.46
CA GLY A 28 25.26 37.99 24.69
C GLY A 28 24.38 36.84 24.18
N ALA A 29 24.37 36.65 22.86
CA ALA A 29 23.84 35.46 22.25
C ALA A 29 24.86 34.32 22.42
N LEU A 30 24.60 33.40 23.35
CA LEU A 30 25.22 32.08 23.33
C LEU A 30 24.79 31.38 22.03
N LEU A 31 25.70 31.32 21.06
CA LEU A 31 25.59 30.45 19.89
C LEU A 31 25.81 29.01 20.37
N LEU A 32 24.76 28.38 20.89
CA LEU A 32 24.71 26.92 20.99
C LEU A 32 24.74 26.38 19.56
N GLY A 33 25.85 25.72 19.21
CA GLY A 33 26.05 25.08 17.92
C GLY A 33 24.97 24.05 17.64
N VAL A 34 23.92 24.48 16.93
CA VAL A 34 22.98 23.55 16.30
C VAL A 34 23.75 22.89 15.17
N SER A 35 24.29 21.71 15.47
CA SER A 35 24.87 20.82 14.46
C SER A 35 23.83 20.60 13.36
N PRO A 36 24.10 20.93 12.08
CA PRO A 36 23.12 20.77 10.99
C PRO A 36 22.86 19.29 10.63
N ARG A 37 23.40 18.34 11.40
CA ARG A 37 23.37 16.90 11.11
C ARG A 37 22.11 16.18 11.62
N ALA A 38 21.17 16.90 12.22
CA ALA A 38 19.93 16.34 12.77
C ALA A 38 18.69 16.46 11.84
N LEU A 39 18.84 16.99 10.61
CA LEU A 39 17.74 17.10 9.64
C LEU A 39 17.62 15.89 8.69
N ALA A 40 18.41 14.83 8.86
CA ALA A 40 18.40 13.65 7.98
C ALA A 40 17.63 12.45 8.59
N ALA A 41 16.48 12.68 9.22
CA ALA A 41 15.74 11.62 9.88
C ALA A 41 14.21 11.75 9.75
N VAL A 42 13.67 12.00 8.56
CA VAL A 42 12.31 11.57 8.16
C VAL A 42 12.21 11.42 6.64
N GLU A 43 12.89 10.43 6.06
CA GLU A 43 12.41 9.82 4.80
C GLU A 43 11.95 8.39 5.12
N GLY A 44 10.99 8.28 6.04
CA GLY A 44 10.39 7.03 6.47
C GLY A 44 9.32 6.53 5.49
N GLY A 45 9.61 6.53 4.19
CA GLY A 45 8.76 5.83 3.23
C GLY A 45 8.67 4.33 3.60
N PRO A 46 7.56 3.64 3.27
CA PRO A 46 7.52 2.18 3.40
C PRO A 46 8.71 1.58 2.64
N GLY A 47 9.63 0.90 3.33
CA GLY A 47 10.77 0.29 2.66
C GLY A 47 10.32 -0.77 1.66
N THR A 48 10.91 -0.79 0.46
CA THR A 48 10.54 -1.68 -0.65
C THR A 48 11.34 -2.98 -0.67
N PHE A 49 10.78 -4.02 -1.28
CA PHE A 49 11.41 -5.32 -1.49
C PHE A 49 12.00 -5.41 -2.89
N ARG A 50 13.29 -5.74 -2.96
CA ARG A 50 13.98 -5.90 -4.24
C ARG A 50 13.51 -7.17 -4.96
N PRO A 51 13.52 -7.20 -6.30
CA PRO A 51 13.11 -8.38 -7.08
C PRO A 51 13.83 -9.67 -6.66
N GLU A 52 15.13 -9.59 -6.37
CA GLU A 52 15.92 -10.76 -5.99
C GLU A 52 15.45 -11.37 -4.66
N GLU A 53 15.12 -10.51 -3.69
CA GLU A 53 14.59 -10.93 -2.38
C GLU A 53 13.20 -11.61 -2.54
N LEU A 54 12.36 -11.10 -3.43
CA LEU A 54 11.04 -11.67 -3.70
C LEU A 54 11.16 -13.03 -4.39
N VAL A 55 12.08 -13.17 -5.35
CA VAL A 55 12.37 -14.43 -6.01
C VAL A 55 12.87 -15.48 -5.01
N ASP A 56 13.79 -15.10 -4.13
CA ASP A 56 14.33 -16.00 -3.11
C ASP A 56 13.27 -16.47 -2.10
N ASN A 57 12.45 -15.53 -1.60
CA ASN A 57 11.34 -15.88 -0.70
C ASN A 57 10.30 -16.76 -1.42
N GLY A 58 9.99 -16.46 -2.68
CA GLY A 58 9.07 -17.26 -3.48
C GLY A 58 9.63 -18.65 -3.80
N HIS A 59 10.93 -18.81 -4.07
CA HIS A 59 11.55 -20.12 -4.25
C HIS A 59 11.41 -21.01 -3.02
N ARG A 60 11.71 -20.47 -1.82
CA ARG A 60 11.52 -21.19 -0.55
C ARG A 60 10.05 -21.53 -0.34
N PHE A 61 9.17 -20.59 -0.64
CA PHE A 61 7.73 -20.74 -0.42
C PHE A 61 7.10 -21.79 -1.36
N PHE A 62 7.37 -21.72 -2.66
CA PHE A 62 6.81 -22.65 -3.64
C PHE A 62 7.52 -24.01 -3.65
N GLY A 63 8.73 -24.11 -3.07
CA GLY A 63 9.55 -25.33 -3.06
C GLY A 63 10.18 -25.62 -4.43
N SER A 64 10.26 -24.63 -5.32
CA SER A 64 10.79 -24.78 -6.67
C SER A 64 11.62 -23.57 -7.06
N MET A 65 12.86 -23.80 -7.51
CA MET A 65 13.65 -22.76 -8.19
C MET A 65 13.21 -22.67 -9.65
N SER A 66 12.61 -21.55 -10.02
CA SER A 66 11.93 -21.41 -11.31
C SER A 66 12.29 -20.09 -11.98
N ARG A 67 12.86 -20.20 -13.19
CA ARG A 67 13.02 -19.05 -14.10
C ARG A 67 11.69 -18.36 -14.40
N GLY A 68 10.56 -19.06 -14.30
CA GLY A 68 9.23 -18.50 -14.47
C GLY A 68 8.88 -17.50 -13.37
N LEU A 69 9.16 -17.83 -12.11
CA LEU A 69 8.94 -16.93 -10.98
C LEU A 69 9.75 -15.64 -11.14
N ALA A 70 11.05 -15.78 -11.46
CA ALA A 70 11.93 -14.63 -11.68
C ALA A 70 11.37 -13.68 -12.75
N LYS A 71 10.98 -14.21 -13.91
CA LYS A 71 10.37 -13.43 -14.98
C LYS A 71 9.05 -12.76 -14.59
N LEU A 72 8.26 -13.39 -13.73
CA LEU A 72 7.02 -12.79 -13.21
C LEU A 72 7.28 -11.64 -12.26
N VAL A 73 8.21 -11.82 -11.32
CA VAL A 73 8.60 -10.75 -10.40
C VAL A 73 9.22 -9.59 -11.16
N GLU A 74 10.06 -9.86 -12.17
CA GLU A 74 10.61 -8.85 -13.07
C GLU A 74 9.49 -8.12 -13.84
N GLU A 75 8.55 -8.85 -14.43
CA GLU A 75 7.41 -8.27 -15.15
C GLU A 75 6.53 -7.41 -14.22
N ALA A 76 6.23 -7.90 -13.01
CA ALA A 76 5.45 -7.16 -12.03
C ALA A 76 6.20 -5.90 -11.58
N THR A 77 7.52 -6.00 -11.37
CA THR A 77 8.36 -4.86 -10.99
C THR A 77 8.43 -3.82 -12.11
N ARG A 78 8.51 -4.28 -13.36
CA ARG A 78 8.47 -3.39 -14.53
C ARG A 78 7.14 -2.63 -14.64
N ARG A 79 6.03 -3.27 -14.30
CA ARG A 79 4.68 -2.66 -14.38
C ARG A 79 4.35 -1.74 -13.21
N TRP A 80 4.77 -2.10 -11.99
CA TRP A 80 4.29 -1.44 -10.77
C TRP A 80 5.41 -0.91 -9.84
N GLY A 81 6.67 -1.03 -10.22
CA GLY A 81 7.82 -0.65 -9.38
C GLY A 81 8.18 -1.72 -8.36
N GLU A 82 8.86 -1.36 -7.26
CA GLU A 82 9.14 -2.32 -6.20
C GLU A 82 8.01 -2.37 -5.16
N PRO A 83 7.56 -3.55 -4.72
CA PRO A 83 6.51 -3.65 -3.71
C PRO A 83 7.02 -3.26 -2.32
N ASN A 84 6.14 -2.72 -1.49
CA ASN A 84 6.43 -2.41 -0.08
C ASN A 84 5.82 -3.42 0.90
N GLY A 85 5.24 -4.50 0.38
CA GLY A 85 4.79 -5.67 1.13
C GLY A 85 4.72 -6.91 0.23
N TYR A 86 4.73 -8.09 0.85
CA TYR A 86 4.35 -9.32 0.16
C TYR A 86 3.60 -10.26 1.10
N ILE A 87 2.75 -11.11 0.54
CA ILE A 87 1.95 -12.10 1.27
C ILE A 87 2.39 -13.48 0.82
N LEU A 88 2.62 -14.38 1.77
CA LEU A 88 2.77 -15.81 1.52
C LEU A 88 1.64 -16.55 2.20
N GLY A 89 0.91 -17.38 1.47
CA GLY A 89 -0.18 -18.13 2.06
C GLY A 89 -0.82 -19.14 1.12
N GLN A 90 -1.89 -19.76 1.60
CA GLN A 90 -2.52 -20.89 0.92
C GLN A 90 -3.97 -20.56 0.65
N GLU A 91 -4.47 -21.03 -0.49
CA GLU A 91 -5.85 -20.91 -0.91
C GLU A 91 -6.49 -22.30 -0.89
N ALA A 92 -7.64 -22.40 -0.24
CA ALA A 92 -8.55 -23.52 -0.40
C ALA A 92 -9.70 -23.06 -1.29
N SER A 93 -9.88 -23.71 -2.43
CA SER A 93 -11.08 -23.50 -3.24
C SER A 93 -12.18 -24.44 -2.77
N GLY A 94 -13.30 -23.87 -2.33
CA GLY A 94 -14.50 -24.63 -1.97
C GLY A 94 -15.38 -24.89 -3.19
N ALA A 95 -14.79 -25.21 -4.34
CA ALA A 95 -15.48 -25.27 -5.64
C ALA A 95 -16.60 -26.32 -5.72
N ILE A 96 -16.76 -27.17 -4.69
CA ILE A 96 -17.84 -28.14 -4.63
C ILE A 96 -19.22 -27.45 -4.43
N VAL A 97 -19.28 -26.24 -3.82
CA VAL A 97 -20.52 -25.44 -3.74
C VAL A 97 -20.20 -23.93 -3.74
N GLY A 98 -20.46 -23.23 -4.85
CA GLY A 98 -20.64 -21.75 -4.84
C GLY A 98 -19.57 -20.88 -5.50
N GLY A 99 -18.51 -21.44 -6.11
CA GLY A 99 -17.58 -20.64 -6.95
C GLY A 99 -16.78 -19.58 -6.16
N VAL A 100 -16.43 -19.87 -4.91
CA VAL A 100 -15.65 -18.98 -4.04
C VAL A 100 -14.37 -19.68 -3.58
N ARG A 101 -13.29 -18.91 -3.45
CA ARG A 101 -12.04 -19.31 -2.80
C ARG A 101 -11.86 -18.57 -1.49
N TYR A 102 -11.19 -19.24 -0.56
CA TYR A 102 -10.79 -18.69 0.73
C TYR A 102 -9.29 -18.89 0.87
N GLY A 103 -8.57 -17.86 1.27
CA GLY A 103 -7.15 -17.96 1.53
C GLY A 103 -6.75 -17.33 2.83
N GLU A 104 -5.62 -17.79 3.34
CA GLU A 104 -4.98 -17.24 4.51
C GLU A 104 -3.46 -17.22 4.34
N GLY A 105 -2.81 -16.25 4.97
CA GLY A 105 -1.37 -16.08 4.84
C GLY A 105 -0.80 -15.05 5.79
N THR A 106 0.49 -14.79 5.62
CA THR A 106 1.21 -13.77 6.38
C THR A 106 1.65 -12.67 5.43
N LEU A 107 1.24 -11.45 5.73
CA LEU A 107 1.78 -10.23 5.16
C LEU A 107 3.11 -9.91 5.82
N TYR A 108 4.13 -9.67 5.01
CA TYR A 108 5.46 -9.21 5.39
C TYR A 108 5.61 -7.76 4.91
N THR A 109 5.99 -6.87 5.82
CA THR A 109 6.32 -5.46 5.54
C THR A 109 7.61 -5.10 6.24
N ARG A 110 8.36 -4.11 5.70
CA ARG A 110 9.59 -3.65 6.37
C ARG A 110 9.33 -2.87 7.66
N ASN A 111 8.29 -2.04 7.66
CA ASN A 111 8.09 -1.05 8.72
C ASN A 111 6.97 -1.43 9.72
N ALA A 112 6.08 -2.37 9.37
CA ALA A 112 4.95 -2.78 10.23
C ALA A 112 5.03 -4.26 10.66
N GLY A 113 6.14 -4.94 10.35
CA GLY A 113 6.38 -6.34 10.69
C GLY A 113 5.48 -7.31 9.93
N GLN A 114 5.18 -8.43 10.59
CA GLN A 114 4.36 -9.51 10.03
C GLN A 114 2.93 -9.48 10.58
N ARG A 115 1.94 -9.75 9.73
CA ARG A 115 0.52 -9.79 10.10
C ARG A 115 -0.19 -10.93 9.38
N ARG A 116 -1.01 -11.67 10.11
CA ARG A 116 -1.95 -12.63 9.51
C ARG A 116 -2.97 -11.86 8.67
N ILE A 117 -3.22 -12.35 7.47
CA ILE A 117 -4.16 -11.78 6.50
C ILE A 117 -5.01 -12.92 5.94
N TYR A 118 -6.28 -12.64 5.71
CA TYR A 118 -7.23 -13.55 5.10
C TYR A 118 -7.79 -12.91 3.84
N TRP A 119 -8.18 -13.73 2.88
CA TRP A 119 -8.85 -13.22 1.69
C TRP A 119 -9.90 -14.16 1.13
N GLN A 120 -10.82 -13.58 0.38
CA GLN A 120 -11.89 -14.27 -0.32
C GLN A 120 -12.03 -13.71 -1.72
N GLY A 121 -12.51 -14.51 -2.66
CA GLY A 121 -12.82 -14.03 -4.01
C GLY A 121 -13.56 -15.07 -4.83
N PRO A 122 -13.99 -14.71 -6.05
CA PRO A 122 -14.55 -15.68 -6.97
C PRO A 122 -13.46 -16.70 -7.34
N SER A 123 -13.87 -17.96 -7.47
CA SER A 123 -13.06 -19.05 -8.00
C SER A 123 -13.63 -19.49 -9.35
N ILE A 124 -12.77 -19.60 -10.36
CA ILE A 124 -13.08 -20.14 -11.68
C ILE A 124 -12.29 -21.45 -11.82
N GLY A 125 -12.61 -22.43 -10.99
CA GLY A 125 -11.87 -23.68 -10.99
C GLY A 125 -12.21 -24.59 -9.83
N PHE A 126 -12.16 -25.88 -10.13
CA PHE A 126 -11.96 -26.93 -9.14
C PHE A 126 -10.47 -26.95 -8.77
N ASP A 127 -10.01 -26.06 -7.88
CA ASP A 127 -8.70 -26.28 -7.25
C ASP A 127 -8.90 -27.38 -6.20
N VAL A 128 -9.09 -28.60 -6.70
CA VAL A 128 -9.32 -29.82 -5.92
C VAL A 128 -7.97 -30.50 -5.79
N GLY A 129 -7.16 -29.97 -4.87
CA GLY A 129 -5.98 -30.62 -4.34
C GLY A 129 -6.10 -30.58 -2.82
N GLY A 130 -6.01 -31.74 -2.16
CA GLY A 130 -6.22 -31.87 -0.71
C GLY A 130 -5.28 -31.03 0.16
N ASP A 131 -4.21 -30.47 -0.43
CA ASP A 131 -3.17 -29.70 0.26
C ASP A 131 -3.28 -28.17 0.08
N GLY A 132 -4.26 -27.68 -0.69
CA GLY A 132 -4.43 -26.24 -0.99
C GLY A 132 -3.37 -25.67 -1.95
N ASP A 133 -3.73 -24.56 -2.62
CA ASP A 133 -2.87 -23.92 -3.61
C ASP A 133 -2.04 -22.81 -2.95
N ARG A 134 -0.71 -22.97 -2.97
CA ARG A 134 0.23 -21.92 -2.52
C ARG A 134 0.09 -20.68 -3.39
N THR A 135 -0.04 -19.52 -2.75
CA THR A 135 -0.16 -18.21 -3.40
C THR A 135 0.79 -17.21 -2.75
N MET A 136 1.59 -16.55 -3.58
CA MET A 136 2.40 -15.40 -3.19
C MET A 136 1.73 -14.15 -3.75
N MET A 137 1.60 -13.07 -2.98
CA MET A 137 1.07 -11.81 -3.50
C MET A 137 2.07 -10.68 -3.27
N LEU A 138 2.38 -9.91 -4.30
CA LEU A 138 3.18 -8.69 -4.17
C LEU A 138 2.22 -7.52 -3.88
N VAL A 139 2.56 -6.68 -2.90
CA VAL A 139 1.73 -5.55 -2.47
C VAL A 139 2.49 -4.25 -2.68
N TYR A 140 1.89 -3.35 -3.45
CA TYR A 140 2.46 -2.06 -3.84
C TYR A 140 1.68 -0.92 -3.21
N ASN A 141 2.38 0.17 -2.93
CA ASN A 141 1.79 1.41 -2.42
C ASN A 141 0.96 1.22 -1.15
N LEU A 142 1.26 0.23 -0.30
CA LEU A 142 0.54 0.01 0.95
C LEU A 142 0.92 1.07 1.99
N PRO A 143 0.03 2.02 2.36
CA PRO A 143 0.38 3.07 3.32
C PRO A 143 0.40 2.53 4.76
N ALA A 144 -0.50 1.61 5.07
CA ALA A 144 -0.64 0.94 6.35
C ALA A 144 -1.32 -0.41 6.16
N VAL A 145 -1.13 -1.36 7.07
CA VAL A 145 -1.74 -2.71 6.98
C VAL A 145 -3.27 -2.63 6.90
N SER A 146 -3.90 -1.70 7.60
CA SER A 146 -5.35 -1.46 7.52
C SER A 146 -5.82 -1.05 6.12
N GLY A 147 -4.91 -0.53 5.29
CA GLY A 147 -5.11 -0.28 3.87
C GLY A 147 -5.52 -1.53 3.10
N LEU A 148 -5.06 -2.72 3.49
CA LEU A 148 -5.45 -3.96 2.83
C LEU A 148 -6.87 -4.40 3.16
N TYR A 149 -7.46 -4.06 4.31
CA TYR A 149 -8.72 -4.69 4.75
C TYR A 149 -9.96 -4.16 4.01
N ARG A 150 -10.06 -4.45 2.71
CA ARG A 150 -11.12 -4.01 1.80
C ARG A 150 -11.21 -4.94 0.58
N ARG A 151 -12.08 -4.60 -0.36
CA ARG A 151 -12.17 -5.28 -1.66
C ARG A 151 -11.27 -4.58 -2.69
N PHE A 152 -10.60 -5.40 -3.50
CA PHE A 152 -9.75 -5.00 -4.62
C PHE A 152 -10.35 -5.56 -5.89
N GLY A 153 -10.60 -4.71 -6.89
CA GLY A 153 -11.13 -5.13 -8.18
C GLY A 153 -10.04 -5.61 -9.13
N GLY A 154 -10.35 -6.56 -10.00
CA GLY A 154 -9.45 -7.05 -11.05
C GLY A 154 -8.99 -5.94 -11.98
N VAL A 155 -7.73 -6.02 -12.41
CA VAL A 155 -7.15 -5.15 -13.44
C VAL A 155 -7.19 -5.89 -14.77
N ASP A 156 -7.91 -5.34 -15.74
CA ASP A 156 -8.00 -5.92 -17.09
C ASP A 156 -6.63 -6.02 -17.76
N GLY A 157 -6.40 -7.13 -18.48
CA GLY A 157 -5.14 -7.37 -19.18
C GLY A 157 -3.90 -7.57 -18.28
N SER A 158 -4.08 -7.65 -16.95
CA SER A 158 -2.97 -7.83 -16.00
C SER A 158 -2.36 -9.25 -16.03
N ALA A 159 -3.10 -10.20 -16.59
CA ALA A 159 -2.70 -11.57 -16.82
C ALA A 159 -1.31 -11.71 -17.44
N TYR A 160 -0.45 -12.54 -16.84
CA TYR A 160 0.82 -12.94 -17.45
C TYR A 160 1.20 -14.35 -16.98
N LEU A 161 1.58 -15.23 -17.91
CA LEU A 161 1.89 -16.63 -17.63
C LEU A 161 3.24 -17.00 -18.26
N VAL A 162 4.12 -17.61 -17.47
CA VAL A 162 5.44 -18.03 -17.92
C VAL A 162 5.96 -19.19 -17.07
N GLY A 163 6.46 -20.24 -17.73
CA GLY A 163 7.16 -21.35 -17.05
C GLY A 163 6.33 -22.07 -15.98
N GLY A 164 5.02 -22.17 -16.16
CA GLY A 164 4.12 -22.83 -15.19
C GLY A 164 3.72 -21.96 -14.00
N PHE A 165 4.07 -20.68 -14.01
CA PHE A 165 3.60 -19.68 -13.06
C PHE A 165 2.71 -18.66 -13.76
N GLY A 166 1.75 -18.09 -13.03
CA GLY A 166 0.85 -17.07 -13.54
C GLY A 166 0.65 -15.95 -12.52
N MET A 167 0.49 -14.72 -13.01
CA MET A 167 0.02 -13.59 -12.22
C MET A 167 -1.19 -12.89 -12.82
N THR A 168 -1.87 -12.17 -11.95
CA THR A 168 -2.90 -11.17 -12.24
C THR A 168 -2.66 -9.96 -11.36
N ALA A 169 -3.46 -8.90 -11.48
CA ALA A 169 -3.45 -7.79 -10.54
C ALA A 169 -4.87 -7.41 -10.11
N VAL A 170 -4.99 -6.98 -8.85
CA VAL A 170 -6.18 -6.36 -8.30
C VAL A 170 -5.81 -5.01 -7.67
N THR A 171 -6.71 -4.04 -7.65
CA THR A 171 -6.42 -2.68 -7.18
C THR A 171 -7.55 -2.07 -6.35
N ALA A 172 -7.18 -1.20 -5.40
CA ALA A 172 -8.08 -0.34 -4.64
C ALA A 172 -7.30 0.87 -4.11
N ASP A 173 -7.83 2.09 -4.27
CA ASP A 173 -7.26 3.33 -3.71
C ASP A 173 -5.75 3.46 -3.89
N ASN A 174 -5.28 3.19 -5.12
CA ASN A 174 -3.86 3.23 -5.54
C ASN A 174 -2.96 2.10 -5.00
N ILE A 175 -3.49 1.22 -4.16
CA ILE A 175 -2.82 -0.01 -3.71
C ILE A 175 -3.02 -1.08 -4.78
N VAL A 176 -1.93 -1.69 -5.23
CA VAL A 176 -1.97 -2.83 -6.17
C VAL A 176 -1.55 -4.08 -5.43
N VAL A 177 -2.29 -5.17 -5.65
CA VAL A 177 -1.92 -6.50 -5.20
C VAL A 177 -1.79 -7.40 -6.42
N VAL A 178 -0.66 -8.10 -6.54
CA VAL A 178 -0.34 -8.99 -7.67
C VAL A 178 -0.24 -10.41 -7.16
N PRO A 179 -1.31 -11.23 -7.27
CA PRO A 179 -1.27 -12.64 -6.91
C PRO A 179 -0.48 -13.46 -7.93
N ILE A 180 0.42 -14.31 -7.46
CA ILE A 180 1.29 -15.22 -8.21
C ILE A 180 1.00 -16.66 -7.75
N ARG A 181 0.73 -17.55 -8.71
CA ARG A 181 0.40 -18.98 -8.49
C ARG A 181 1.20 -19.90 -9.41
N THR A 182 1.28 -21.17 -9.06
CA THR A 182 1.95 -22.24 -9.84
C THR A 182 0.96 -23.26 -10.37
N GLY A 183 1.39 -24.04 -11.38
CA GLY A 183 0.69 -25.26 -11.82
C GLY A 183 -0.65 -24.97 -12.51
N VAL A 184 -1.69 -25.73 -12.13
CA VAL A 184 -3.05 -25.61 -12.70
C VAL A 184 -3.67 -24.24 -12.36
N GLY A 185 -3.44 -23.75 -11.13
CA GLY A 185 -3.88 -22.42 -10.69
C GLY A 185 -3.29 -21.26 -11.49
N ALA A 186 -2.12 -21.45 -12.13
CA ALA A 186 -1.56 -20.45 -13.04
C ALA A 186 -2.40 -20.29 -14.33
N ARG A 187 -3.01 -21.37 -14.83
CA ARG A 187 -3.77 -21.38 -16.09
C ARG A 187 -5.23 -21.00 -15.91
N LEU A 188 -5.82 -21.37 -14.77
CA LEU A 188 -7.23 -21.10 -14.45
C LEU A 188 -7.42 -19.78 -13.69
N GLY A 189 -6.43 -19.34 -12.92
CA GLY A 189 -6.50 -18.15 -12.07
C GLY A 189 -6.30 -16.80 -12.77
N ILE A 190 -6.41 -16.76 -14.11
CA ILE A 190 -6.10 -15.58 -14.93
C ILE A 190 -7.25 -14.55 -14.92
N ASN A 191 -8.47 -14.95 -14.53
CA ASN A 191 -9.63 -14.08 -14.41
C ASN A 191 -10.04 -13.90 -12.94
N ILE A 192 -9.35 -12.99 -12.24
CA ILE A 192 -9.75 -12.56 -10.89
C ILE A 192 -10.67 -11.35 -11.02
N GLY A 193 -11.96 -11.52 -10.73
CA GLY A 193 -12.88 -10.39 -10.66
C GLY A 193 -12.60 -9.47 -9.46
N TYR A 194 -12.38 -10.04 -8.28
CA TYR A 194 -12.00 -9.29 -7.09
C TYR A 194 -11.31 -10.15 -6.03
N LEU A 195 -10.65 -9.50 -5.06
CA LEU A 195 -10.24 -10.11 -3.80
C LEU A 195 -10.68 -9.21 -2.64
N LYS A 196 -11.36 -9.77 -1.64
CA LYS A 196 -11.64 -9.13 -0.36
C LYS A 196 -10.60 -9.58 0.64
N PHE A 197 -9.92 -8.65 1.29
CA PHE A 197 -8.96 -8.96 2.35
C PHE A 197 -9.53 -8.57 3.72
N THR A 198 -9.25 -9.36 4.73
CA THR A 198 -9.74 -9.16 6.10
C THR A 198 -8.67 -9.48 7.13
N SER A 199 -8.77 -8.85 8.31
CA SER A 199 -7.90 -9.11 9.46
C SER A 199 -8.26 -10.38 10.23
N LYS A 200 -9.48 -10.90 10.03
CA LYS A 200 -10.03 -12.10 10.65
C LYS A 200 -10.63 -12.99 9.57
N PRO A 201 -10.65 -14.33 9.74
CA PRO A 201 -11.29 -15.22 8.78
C PRO A 201 -12.79 -14.92 8.72
N THR A 202 -13.37 -14.97 7.52
CA THR A 202 -14.80 -14.79 7.33
C THR A 202 -15.29 -15.62 6.14
N TRP A 203 -16.50 -16.15 6.29
CA TRP A 203 -17.23 -16.83 5.22
C TRP A 203 -17.95 -15.85 4.29
N ASN A 204 -18.10 -14.59 4.67
CA ASN A 204 -18.79 -13.61 3.83
C ASN A 204 -17.80 -12.94 2.85
N PRO A 205 -17.87 -13.24 1.53
CA PRO A 205 -16.95 -12.67 0.55
C PRO A 205 -17.31 -11.23 0.16
N PHE A 206 -18.44 -10.70 0.66
CA PHE A 206 -18.92 -9.33 0.45
C PHE A 206 -18.66 -8.48 1.70
#